data_AF-A0AAW9AB28-F1
#
_entry.id   AF-A0AAW9AB28-F1
#
_cell.length_a   1.000
_cell.length_b   1.000
_cell.length_c   1.000
_cell.angle_alpha   90.00
_cell.angle_beta   90.00
_cell.angle_gamma   90.00
#
_symmetry.space_group_name_H-M   'P 1'
#
loop_
_entity.id
_entity.type
_entity.pdbx_description
1 polymer ?
#
loop_
_entity_poly.entity_id
_entity_poly.type
_entity_poly.pdbx_seq_one_letter_code
_entity_poly.pdbx_strand_id
1 'polypeptide(L)'
;MERITWDQFFMAQCHLLAVRSTCTRLAVGATIVRDNRIIAGGYNGSISGGDHCIDHGCYVVDNHCVRTIHAEMNALLQCAKYGSPIDGASIYVTHFPCLQCSKAIIQAGIRTVNYAKDYRNNEYAIKLFEQAGVELNHIPNDESKVDFTKDGKVELLTDILDEMKALGAPTDKLSSFKRRVDDLFGN
;
A
#
# COMPACT_ATOMS: atom_id res chain seq x y z
N MET A 1 -15.27 -17.72 -5.78
CA MET A 1 -14.79 -16.43 -5.26
C MET A 1 -14.24 -16.65 -3.87
N GLU A 2 -12.92 -16.62 -3.73
CA GLU A 2 -12.25 -16.67 -2.41
C GLU A 2 -12.32 -15.27 -1.78
N ARG A 3 -12.72 -15.19 -0.51
CA ARG A 3 -12.82 -13.90 0.20
C ARG A 3 -11.45 -13.50 0.70
N ILE A 4 -11.00 -12.29 0.37
CA ILE A 4 -9.74 -11.74 0.88
C ILE A 4 -9.75 -11.59 2.40
N THR A 5 -8.60 -11.72 3.03
CA THR A 5 -8.43 -11.50 4.47
C THR A 5 -8.56 -10.02 4.81
N TRP A 6 -8.72 -9.70 6.11
CA TRP A 6 -8.73 -8.32 6.58
C TRP A 6 -7.43 -7.59 6.26
N ASP A 7 -6.28 -8.24 6.46
CA ASP A 7 -4.98 -7.65 6.16
C ASP A 7 -4.82 -7.32 4.68
N GLN A 8 -5.24 -8.24 3.79
CA GLN A 8 -5.25 -8.00 2.35
C GLN A 8 -6.16 -6.83 1.99
N PHE A 9 -7.35 -6.75 2.58
CA PHE A 9 -8.29 -5.65 2.36
C PHE A 9 -7.68 -4.30 2.78
N PHE A 10 -7.18 -4.18 4.01
CA PHE A 10 -6.63 -2.91 4.49
C PHE A 10 -5.33 -2.51 3.78
N MET A 11 -4.49 -3.48 3.42
CA MET A 11 -3.29 -3.19 2.65
C MET A 11 -3.62 -2.74 1.23
N ALA A 12 -4.56 -3.38 0.55
CA ALA A 12 -5.04 -2.95 -0.77
C ALA A 12 -5.60 -1.50 -0.72
N GLN A 13 -6.33 -1.15 0.35
CA GLN A 13 -6.80 0.23 0.55
C GLN A 13 -5.63 1.22 0.69
N CYS A 14 -4.54 0.84 1.36
CA CYS A 14 -3.34 1.68 1.45
C CYS A 14 -2.70 1.88 0.07
N HIS A 15 -2.62 0.84 -0.75
CA HIS A 15 -2.13 0.94 -2.12
C HIS A 15 -3.04 1.82 -2.99
N LEU A 16 -4.36 1.72 -2.84
CA LEU A 16 -5.31 2.60 -3.50
C LEU A 16 -5.15 4.06 -3.07
N LEU A 17 -4.94 4.33 -1.77
CA LEU A 17 -4.64 5.69 -1.31
C LEU A 17 -3.33 6.22 -1.90
N ALA A 18 -2.30 5.38 -2.00
CA ALA A 18 -0.99 5.75 -2.54
C ALA A 18 -1.07 6.28 -3.98
N VAL A 19 -2.04 5.84 -4.80
CA VAL A 19 -2.20 6.34 -6.18
C VAL A 19 -2.58 7.82 -6.26
N ARG A 20 -3.01 8.42 -5.15
CA ARG A 20 -3.26 9.86 -5.03
C ARG A 20 -2.03 10.65 -4.57
N SER A 21 -0.90 9.99 -4.30
CA SER A 21 0.33 10.67 -3.92
C SER A 21 0.74 11.69 -4.97
N THR A 22 1.27 12.81 -4.49
CA THR A 22 1.80 13.87 -5.36
C THR A 22 3.33 13.98 -5.26
N CYS A 23 3.98 12.99 -4.61
CA CYS A 23 5.44 12.90 -4.57
C CYS A 23 5.94 12.00 -5.71
N THR A 24 6.84 12.51 -6.54
CA THR A 24 7.41 11.74 -7.65
C THR A 24 8.51 10.76 -7.22
N ARG A 25 9.02 10.87 -5.98
CA ARG A 25 10.07 9.98 -5.45
C ARG A 25 9.52 8.68 -4.87
N LEU A 26 8.39 8.76 -4.17
CA LEU A 26 7.79 7.62 -3.49
C LEU A 26 6.31 7.87 -3.26
N ALA A 27 5.45 6.96 -3.70
CA ALA A 27 4.03 6.99 -3.44
C ALA A 27 3.73 6.10 -2.22
N VAL A 28 3.24 6.72 -1.14
CA VAL A 28 2.92 6.05 0.13
C VAL A 28 1.46 6.30 0.45
N GLY A 29 0.75 5.25 0.84
CA GLY A 29 -0.56 5.32 1.46
C GLY A 29 -0.57 4.63 2.82
N ALA A 30 -1.45 5.10 3.70
CA ALA A 30 -1.65 4.59 5.05
C ALA A 30 -3.13 4.63 5.45
N THR A 31 -3.58 3.66 6.24
CA THR A 31 -4.95 3.56 6.75
C THR A 31 -4.90 3.21 8.23
N ILE A 32 -5.66 3.93 9.06
CA ILE A 32 -5.83 3.60 10.48
C ILE A 32 -7.14 2.84 10.64
N VAL A 33 -7.07 1.73 11.37
CA VAL A 33 -8.15 0.76 11.56
C VAL A 33 -8.39 0.53 13.04
N ARG A 34 -9.66 0.51 13.45
CA ARG A 34 -10.10 0.05 14.77
C ARG A 34 -11.29 -0.88 14.61
N ASP A 35 -11.29 -2.01 15.30
CA ASP A 35 -12.38 -3.00 15.26
C ASP A 35 -12.78 -3.40 13.83
N ASN A 36 -11.79 -3.61 12.96
CA ASN A 36 -11.94 -3.85 11.52
C ASN A 36 -12.71 -2.76 10.76
N ARG A 37 -12.75 -1.54 11.28
CA ARG A 37 -13.31 -0.35 10.62
C ARG A 37 -12.21 0.65 10.34
N ILE A 38 -12.20 1.19 9.13
CA ILE A 38 -11.31 2.28 8.75
C ILE A 38 -11.80 3.55 9.44
N ILE A 39 -10.91 4.22 10.16
CA ILE A 39 -11.21 5.49 10.84
C ILE A 39 -10.50 6.69 10.21
N ALA A 40 -9.38 6.47 9.51
CA ALA A 40 -8.69 7.50 8.75
C ALA A 40 -7.81 6.89 7.65
N GLY A 41 -7.47 7.71 6.66
CA GLY A 41 -6.56 7.37 5.59
C GLY A 41 -5.68 8.56 5.20
N GLY A 42 -4.51 8.26 4.66
CA GLY A 42 -3.58 9.28 4.22
C GLY A 42 -2.74 8.78 3.06
N TYR A 43 -2.26 9.73 2.26
CA TYR A 43 -1.20 9.53 1.28
C TYR A 43 -0.20 10.66 1.43
N ASN A 44 1.02 10.47 0.96
CA ASN A 44 2.01 11.53 1.05
C ASN A 44 1.77 12.61 -0.01
N GLY A 45 1.70 13.87 0.43
CA GLY A 45 1.37 15.02 -0.42
C GLY A 45 1.65 16.33 0.29
N SER A 46 1.67 17.44 -0.44
CA SER A 46 1.85 18.75 0.20
C SER A 46 0.65 19.14 1.05
N ILE A 47 0.80 20.22 1.82
CA ILE A 47 -0.30 20.82 2.57
C ILE A 47 -1.45 21.17 1.63
N SER A 48 -2.68 21.16 2.15
CA SER A 48 -3.84 21.61 1.38
C SER A 48 -3.66 23.05 0.90
N GLY A 49 -3.80 23.25 -0.43
CA GLY A 49 -3.65 24.55 -1.07
C GLY A 49 -2.21 25.01 -1.32
N GLY A 50 -1.21 24.18 -1.02
CA GLY A 50 0.20 24.44 -1.34
C GLY A 50 0.64 23.81 -2.67
N ASP A 51 1.88 24.09 -3.06
CA ASP A 51 2.50 23.52 -4.25
C ASP A 51 2.74 22.02 -4.11
N HIS A 52 2.31 21.24 -5.10
CA HIS A 52 2.57 19.80 -5.14
C HIS A 52 3.89 19.46 -5.85
N CYS A 53 4.50 18.31 -5.54
CA CYS A 53 5.76 17.93 -6.20
C CYS A 53 5.55 17.59 -7.68
N ILE A 54 4.36 17.14 -8.08
CA ILE A 54 4.02 16.89 -9.48
C ILE A 54 4.03 18.17 -10.33
N ASP A 55 3.77 19.32 -9.72
CA ASP A 55 3.70 20.61 -10.43
C ASP A 55 5.04 21.38 -10.35
N HIS A 56 5.67 21.37 -9.18
CA HIS A 56 6.83 22.22 -8.87
C HIS A 56 8.09 21.45 -8.46
N GLY A 57 8.09 20.12 -8.61
CA GLY A 57 9.17 19.26 -8.20
C GLY A 57 9.26 19.06 -6.67
N CYS A 58 10.01 18.03 -6.27
CA CYS A 58 10.28 17.78 -4.85
C CYS A 58 11.15 18.90 -4.27
N TYR A 59 10.79 19.38 -3.08
CA TYR A 59 11.66 20.25 -2.29
C TYR A 59 12.54 19.36 -1.39
N VAL A 60 13.82 19.23 -1.73
CA VAL A 60 14.72 18.25 -1.13
C VAL A 60 15.69 18.92 -0.17
N VAL A 61 15.76 18.41 1.06
CA VAL A 61 16.74 18.78 2.09
C VAL A 61 17.34 17.48 2.63
N ASP A 62 18.67 17.39 2.70
CA ASP A 62 19.40 16.19 3.17
C ASP A 62 18.93 14.89 2.50
N ASN A 63 18.73 14.95 1.17
CA ASN A 63 18.22 13.85 0.33
C ASN A 63 16.79 13.35 0.66
N HIS A 64 16.05 14.09 1.49
CA HIS A 64 14.65 13.82 1.82
C HIS A 64 13.74 14.89 1.22
N CYS A 65 12.61 14.47 0.65
CA CYS A 65 11.58 15.42 0.22
C CYS A 65 10.84 15.95 1.46
N VAL A 66 10.96 17.24 1.74
CA VAL A 66 10.30 17.87 2.90
C VAL A 66 9.04 18.66 2.51
N ARG A 67 8.71 18.70 1.21
CA ARG A 67 7.46 19.32 0.71
C ARG A 67 6.21 18.57 1.18
N THR A 68 6.32 17.26 1.37
CA THR A 68 5.18 16.38 1.63
C THR A 68 5.02 16.07 3.09
N ILE A 69 3.79 16.15 3.57
CA ILE A 69 3.37 15.42 4.76
C ILE A 69 3.30 13.94 4.40
N HIS A 70 3.85 13.09 5.24
CA HIS A 70 3.85 11.64 5.04
C HIS A 70 2.46 11.03 5.18
N ALA A 71 2.24 9.85 4.60
CA ALA A 71 0.93 9.21 4.57
C ALA A 71 0.40 8.90 5.98
N GLU A 72 1.28 8.38 6.83
CA GLU A 72 1.01 8.05 8.23
C GLU A 72 0.60 9.29 9.01
N MET A 73 1.33 10.40 8.79
CA MET A 73 1.01 11.68 9.42
C MET A 73 -0.31 12.25 8.92
N ASN A 74 -0.61 12.17 7.62
CA ASN A 74 -1.90 12.61 7.10
C ASN A 74 -3.07 11.81 7.69
N ALA A 75 -2.91 10.50 7.90
CA ALA A 75 -3.92 9.69 8.57
C ALA A 75 -4.11 10.10 10.04
N LEU A 76 -3.01 10.31 10.79
CA LEU A 76 -3.07 10.79 12.19
C LEU A 76 -3.69 12.20 12.28
N LEU A 77 -3.32 13.10 11.38
CA LEU A 77 -3.86 14.47 11.31
C LEU A 77 -5.34 14.48 10.95
N GLN A 78 -5.81 13.55 10.12
CA GLN A 78 -7.24 13.39 9.85
C GLN A 78 -7.99 13.04 11.14
N CYS A 79 -7.49 12.07 11.92
CA CYS A 79 -8.11 11.74 13.21
C CYS A 79 -8.13 12.95 14.15
N ALA A 80 -7.02 13.69 14.26
CA ALA A 80 -6.94 14.90 15.09
C ALA A 80 -7.93 15.98 14.62
N LYS A 81 -8.04 16.21 13.32
CA LYS A 81 -8.93 17.21 12.72
C LYS A 81 -10.41 16.91 12.97
N TYR A 82 -10.80 15.64 12.92
CA TYR A 82 -12.21 15.21 13.02
C TYR A 82 -12.56 14.60 14.38
N GLY A 83 -11.65 14.58 15.35
CA GLY A 83 -11.92 14.06 16.70
C GLY A 83 -12.13 12.55 16.75
N SER A 84 -11.51 11.78 15.86
CA SER A 84 -11.58 10.32 15.88
C SER A 84 -10.52 9.76 16.86
N PRO A 85 -10.90 8.98 17.87
CA PRO A 85 -9.93 8.44 18.83
C PRO A 85 -8.94 7.51 18.10
N ILE A 86 -7.67 7.46 18.51
CA ILE A 86 -6.62 6.62 17.88
C ILE A 86 -6.08 5.55 18.82
N ASP A 87 -6.15 5.76 20.14
CA ASP A 87 -5.61 4.82 21.12
C ASP A 87 -6.14 3.38 20.94
N GLY A 88 -5.23 2.41 20.96
CA GLY A 88 -5.52 1.00 20.72
C GLY A 88 -5.74 0.60 19.26
N ALA A 89 -5.67 1.53 18.29
CA ALA A 89 -5.86 1.22 16.87
C ALA A 89 -4.64 0.56 16.22
N SER A 90 -4.84 0.05 15.01
CA SER A 90 -3.80 -0.46 14.12
C SER A 90 -3.61 0.48 12.93
N ILE A 91 -2.41 0.56 12.37
CA ILE A 91 -2.15 1.26 11.11
C ILE A 91 -1.60 0.29 10.07
N TYR A 92 -2.12 0.39 8.85
CA TYR A 92 -1.59 -0.26 7.67
C TYR A 92 -0.88 0.81 6.84
N VAL A 93 0.29 0.48 6.29
CA VAL A 93 1.08 1.41 5.48
C VAL A 93 1.81 0.67 4.38
N THR A 94 1.84 1.26 3.18
CA THR A 94 2.53 0.64 2.02
C THR A 94 4.05 0.45 2.21
N HIS A 95 4.69 1.26 3.06
CA HIS A 95 6.13 1.30 3.28
C HIS A 95 6.43 1.43 4.77
N PHE A 96 7.52 0.81 5.25
CA PHE A 96 7.93 0.94 6.65
C PHE A 96 8.06 2.43 7.06
N PRO A 97 7.47 2.85 8.18
CA PRO A 97 7.40 4.26 8.56
C PRO A 97 8.79 4.84 8.86
N CYS A 98 9.03 6.09 8.47
CA CYS A 98 10.26 6.78 8.85
C CYS A 98 10.29 7.06 10.37
N LEU A 99 11.47 7.35 10.92
CA LEU A 99 11.64 7.58 12.37
C LEU A 99 10.65 8.60 12.96
N GLN A 100 10.32 9.67 12.24
CA GLN A 100 9.38 10.68 12.73
C GLN A 100 7.94 10.16 12.76
N CYS A 101 7.52 9.47 11.69
CA CYS A 101 6.23 8.78 11.67
C CYS A 101 6.15 7.71 12.76
N SER A 102 7.20 6.92 12.98
CA SER A 102 7.24 5.89 14.03
C SER A 102 6.99 6.49 15.41
N LYS A 103 7.69 7.59 15.75
CA LYS A 103 7.47 8.30 17.02
C LYS A 103 6.04 8.81 17.15
N ALA A 104 5.49 9.41 16.09
CA ALA A 104 4.13 9.93 16.10
C ALA A 104 3.08 8.81 16.24
N ILE A 105 3.27 7.68 15.54
CA ILE A 105 2.41 6.49 15.63
C ILE A 105 2.39 5.96 17.07
N ILE A 106 3.57 5.78 17.68
CA ILE A 106 3.71 5.33 19.07
C ILE A 106 2.97 6.30 20.01
N GLN A 107 3.26 7.60 19.90
CA GLN A 107 2.72 8.61 20.80
C GLN A 107 1.20 8.81 20.63
N ALA A 108 0.65 8.48 19.46
CA ALA A 108 -0.79 8.50 19.18
C ALA A 108 -1.56 7.32 19.80
N GLY A 109 -0.86 6.32 20.36
CA GLY A 109 -1.47 5.16 21.02
C GLY A 109 -1.78 3.99 20.08
N ILE A 110 -1.22 3.97 18.86
CA ILE A 110 -1.34 2.81 17.96
C ILE A 110 -0.59 1.61 18.55
N ARG A 111 -1.18 0.41 18.45
CA ARG A 111 -0.63 -0.83 19.03
C ARG A 111 -0.08 -1.81 18.01
N THR A 112 -0.48 -1.68 16.75
CA THR A 112 0.00 -2.55 15.66
C THR A 112 0.31 -1.74 14.41
N VAL A 113 1.46 -1.97 13.80
CA VAL A 113 1.89 -1.40 12.52
C VAL A 113 2.07 -2.53 11.52
N ASN A 114 1.23 -2.53 10.50
CA ASN A 114 1.28 -3.47 9.39
C ASN A 114 1.87 -2.77 8.17
N TYR A 115 2.96 -3.27 7.60
CA TYR A 115 3.64 -2.63 6.46
C TYR A 115 3.89 -3.59 5.28
N ALA A 116 3.76 -3.10 4.04
CA ALA A 116 3.92 -3.95 2.84
C ALA A 116 5.34 -4.05 2.30
N LYS A 117 6.09 -2.94 2.31
CA LYS A 117 7.48 -2.94 1.87
C LYS A 117 8.41 -2.68 3.03
N ASP A 118 9.24 -3.68 3.30
CA ASP A 118 10.29 -3.56 4.30
C ASP A 118 11.48 -2.76 3.76
N TYR A 119 11.58 -1.50 4.19
CA TYR A 119 12.77 -0.69 3.97
C TYR A 119 13.70 -0.69 5.19
N ARG A 120 13.24 -1.18 6.37
CA ARG A 120 13.91 -1.15 7.68
C ARG A 120 14.90 0.01 7.83
N ASN A 121 14.44 1.19 7.46
CA ASN A 121 15.31 2.32 7.12
C ASN A 121 16.00 2.93 8.35
N ASN A 122 15.63 2.51 9.55
CA ASN A 122 16.15 3.07 10.79
C ASN A 122 16.07 2.06 11.95
N GLU A 123 17.22 1.57 12.42
CA GLU A 123 17.29 0.64 13.57
C GLU A 123 16.71 1.23 14.85
N TYR A 124 16.82 2.54 15.05
CA TYR A 124 16.29 3.20 16.23
C TYR A 124 14.76 3.23 16.23
N ALA A 125 14.11 3.34 15.06
CA ALA A 125 12.66 3.23 14.97
C ALA A 125 12.16 1.85 15.43
N ILE A 126 12.86 0.78 15.06
CA ILE A 126 12.54 -0.60 15.50
C ILE A 126 12.64 -0.71 17.02
N LYS A 127 13.74 -0.21 17.60
CA LYS A 127 13.94 -0.18 19.06
C LYS A 127 12.84 0.58 19.78
N LEU A 128 12.38 1.70 19.22
CA LEU A 128 11.28 2.48 19.79
C LEU A 128 9.96 1.72 19.79
N PHE A 129 9.63 1.02 18.70
CA PHE A 129 8.43 0.19 18.64
C PHE A 129 8.48 -0.95 19.66
N GLU A 130 9.63 -1.62 19.79
CA GLU A 130 9.86 -2.67 20.79
C GLU A 130 9.70 -2.13 22.22
N GLN A 131 10.34 -0.99 22.54
CA GLN A 131 10.24 -0.33 23.85
C GLN A 131 8.80 0.09 24.19
N ALA A 132 8.02 0.50 23.19
CA ALA A 132 6.64 0.91 23.37
C ALA A 132 5.64 -0.26 23.39
N GLY A 133 6.10 -1.50 23.14
CA GLY A 133 5.24 -2.66 23.02
C GLY A 133 4.27 -2.58 21.83
N VAL A 134 4.71 -2.00 20.71
CA VAL A 134 3.95 -1.90 19.47
C VAL A 134 4.34 -3.05 18.54
N GLU A 135 3.35 -3.82 18.10
CA GLU A 135 3.55 -4.96 17.21
C GLU A 135 3.86 -4.52 15.77
N LEU A 136 4.83 -5.17 15.13
CA LEU A 136 5.24 -4.90 13.75
C LEU A 136 5.00 -6.13 12.88
N ASN A 137 4.14 -5.98 11.86
CA ASN A 137 3.77 -7.06 10.95
C ASN A 137 4.10 -6.70 9.50
N HIS A 138 4.76 -7.62 8.81
CA HIS A 138 5.03 -7.49 7.38
C HIS A 138 3.89 -8.15 6.59
N ILE A 139 3.11 -7.34 5.89
CA ILE A 139 1.93 -7.75 5.12
C ILE A 139 2.15 -7.34 3.65
N PRO A 140 2.82 -8.17 2.84
CA PRO A 140 3.05 -7.88 1.43
C PRO A 140 1.75 -7.61 0.67
N ASN A 141 1.81 -6.74 -0.33
CA ASN A 141 0.69 -6.53 -1.23
C ASN A 141 0.53 -7.71 -2.19
N ASP A 142 -0.67 -8.27 -2.26
CA ASP A 142 -1.03 -9.30 -3.23
C ASP A 142 -2.01 -8.70 -4.23
N GLU A 143 -1.46 -8.18 -5.34
CA GLU A 143 -2.24 -7.51 -6.38
C GLU A 143 -3.21 -8.45 -7.09
N SER A 144 -2.92 -9.76 -7.11
CA SER A 144 -3.78 -10.77 -7.74
C SER A 144 -5.14 -10.90 -7.05
N LYS A 145 -5.21 -10.58 -5.75
CA LYS A 145 -6.42 -10.68 -4.93
C LYS A 145 -7.36 -9.49 -5.11
N VAL A 146 -6.90 -8.40 -5.73
CA VAL A 146 -7.68 -7.18 -6.00
C VAL A 146 -7.66 -6.76 -7.48
N ASP A 147 -7.43 -7.72 -8.38
CA ASP A 147 -7.54 -7.52 -9.83
C ASP A 147 -8.99 -7.64 -10.30
N PHE A 148 -9.68 -6.51 -10.39
CA PHE A 148 -11.06 -6.44 -10.90
C PHE A 148 -11.21 -6.76 -12.39
N THR A 149 -10.08 -6.91 -13.11
CA THR A 149 -10.06 -7.24 -14.55
C THR A 149 -9.57 -8.66 -14.82
N LYS A 150 -9.36 -9.47 -13.76
CA LYS A 150 -8.80 -10.83 -13.85
C LYS A 150 -9.53 -11.68 -14.89
N ASP A 151 -10.85 -11.79 -14.76
CA ASP A 151 -11.66 -12.66 -15.62
C ASP A 151 -11.56 -12.24 -17.10
N GLY A 152 -11.64 -10.94 -17.38
CA GLY A 152 -11.51 -10.41 -18.74
C GLY A 152 -10.10 -10.58 -19.34
N LYS A 153 -9.05 -10.54 -18.51
CA LYS A 153 -7.68 -10.86 -18.97
C LYS A 153 -7.56 -12.34 -19.34
N VAL A 154 -8.09 -13.24 -18.52
CA VAL A 154 -8.07 -14.69 -18.78
C VAL A 154 -8.87 -15.02 -20.04
N GLU A 155 -10.05 -14.42 -20.21
CA GLU A 155 -10.89 -14.57 -21.40
C GLU A 155 -10.13 -14.12 -22.66
N LEU A 156 -9.63 -12.88 -22.68
CA LEU A 156 -8.88 -12.34 -23.82
C LEU A 156 -7.63 -13.18 -24.17
N LEU A 157 -6.88 -13.64 -23.16
CA LEU A 157 -5.70 -14.49 -23.38
C LEU A 157 -6.09 -15.86 -23.92
N THR A 158 -7.22 -16.42 -23.51
CA THR A 158 -7.74 -17.67 -24.04
C THR A 158 -8.12 -17.53 -25.51
N ASP A 159 -8.84 -16.45 -25.86
CA ASP A 159 -9.23 -16.15 -27.24
C ASP A 159 -8.01 -16.02 -28.16
N ILE A 160 -6.98 -15.28 -27.71
CA ILE A 160 -5.73 -15.12 -28.48
C ILE A 160 -5.05 -16.47 -28.71
N LEU A 161 -4.97 -17.34 -27.69
CA LEU A 161 -4.33 -18.65 -27.83
C LEU A 161 -5.10 -19.57 -28.77
N ASP A 162 -6.43 -19.51 -28.76
CA ASP A 162 -7.28 -20.27 -29.67
C ASP A 162 -7.17 -19.77 -31.12
N GLU A 163 -7.10 -18.45 -31.32
CA GLU A 163 -6.86 -17.86 -32.65
C GLU A 163 -5.47 -18.24 -33.19
N MET A 164 -4.42 -18.17 -32.36
CA MET A 164 -3.07 -18.62 -32.73
C MET A 164 -3.05 -20.11 -33.12
N LYS A 165 -3.81 -20.94 -32.41
CA LYS A 165 -3.96 -22.37 -32.74
C LYS A 165 -4.62 -22.55 -34.11
N ALA A 166 -5.66 -21.78 -34.42
CA ALA A 166 -6.34 -21.80 -35.72
C ALA A 166 -5.41 -21.37 -36.87
N LEU A 167 -4.46 -20.46 -36.61
CA LEU A 167 -3.43 -20.03 -37.55
C LEU A 167 -2.24 -21.00 -37.67
N GLY A 168 -2.28 -22.16 -37.00
CA GLY A 168 -1.26 -23.21 -37.12
C GLY A 168 -0.05 -23.02 -36.20
N ALA A 169 -0.17 -22.25 -35.12
CA ALA A 169 0.91 -22.14 -34.14
C ALA A 169 1.22 -23.49 -33.47
N PRO A 170 2.50 -23.77 -33.12
CA PRO A 170 2.89 -25.03 -32.50
C PRO A 170 2.20 -25.27 -31.14
N THR A 171 1.52 -26.41 -31.01
CA THR A 171 0.73 -26.77 -29.82
C THR A 171 1.55 -26.86 -28.53
N ASP A 172 2.80 -27.29 -28.63
CA ASP A 172 3.76 -27.33 -27.51
C ASP A 172 4.02 -25.93 -26.93
N LYS A 173 4.18 -24.92 -27.78
CA LYS A 173 4.34 -23.52 -27.33
C LYS A 173 3.06 -22.96 -26.74
N LEU A 174 1.90 -23.23 -27.36
CA LEU A 174 0.61 -22.76 -26.86
C LEU A 174 0.26 -23.33 -25.49
N SER A 175 0.54 -24.63 -25.26
CA SER A 175 0.35 -25.25 -23.94
C SER A 175 1.24 -24.64 -22.86
N SER A 176 2.49 -24.27 -23.21
CA SER A 176 3.38 -23.54 -22.31
C SER A 176 2.83 -22.15 -21.95
N PHE A 177 2.28 -21.41 -22.92
CA PHE A 177 1.66 -20.11 -22.66
C PHE A 177 0.39 -20.25 -21.81
N LYS A 178 -0.48 -21.22 -22.10
CA LYS A 178 -1.69 -21.48 -21.31
C LYS A 178 -1.36 -21.71 -19.83
N ARG A 179 -0.35 -22.55 -19.55
CA ARG A 179 0.11 -22.78 -18.18
C ARG A 179 0.57 -21.50 -17.49
N ARG A 180 1.29 -20.62 -18.20
CA ARG A 180 1.73 -19.33 -17.64
C ARG A 180 0.57 -18.36 -17.39
N VAL A 181 -0.47 -18.40 -18.22
CA VAL A 181 -1.71 -17.63 -17.98
C VAL A 181 -2.39 -18.14 -16.73
N ASP A 182 -2.51 -19.46 -16.56
CA ASP A 182 -3.06 -20.07 -15.35
C ASP A 182 -2.20 -19.77 -14.10
N ASP A 183 -0.87 -19.74 -14.22
CA ASP A 183 0.01 -19.42 -13.08
C ASP A 183 -0.08 -17.93 -12.66
N LEU A 184 -0.32 -17.01 -13.61
CA LEU A 184 -0.38 -15.56 -13.35
C LEU A 184 -1.79 -15.06 -13.02
N PHE A 185 -2.80 -15.69 -13.61
CA PHE A 185 -4.19 -15.23 -13.59
C PHE A 185 -5.18 -16.37 -13.29
N GLY A 186 -4.73 -17.62 -13.12
CA GLY A 186 -5.58 -18.71 -12.67
C GLY A 186 -5.90 -18.60 -11.18
N ASN A 187 -6.71 -19.53 -10.67
CA ASN A 187 -7.19 -19.50 -9.29
C ASN A 187 -6.08 -19.69 -8.26
#